data_AF-A0A7V3KBC1-F1
#
_entry.id   AF-A0A7V3KBC1-F1
#
_cell.length_a   1.000
_cell.length_b   1.000
_cell.length_c   1.000
_cell.angle_alpha   90.00
_cell.angle_beta   90.00
_cell.angle_gamma   90.00
#
_symmetry.space_group_name_H-M   'P 1'
#
loop_
_entity.id
_entity.type
_entity.pdbx_description
1 polymer ?
#
loop_
_entity_poly.entity_id
_entity_poly.type
_entity_poly.pdbx_seq_one_letter_code
_entity_poly.pdbx_strand_id
1 'polypeptide(L)'
;MKKVMKGLGLIVFLTVFSISCGDVNLGVDLFPSALEEEYCPEMEGQYKVDKTLLSFNCQKNGNNVKIENKEHALPLSTLIQVSQGGCNIWVSEDTWDNKEHLGFLGEAEKDDSFKLRLQNPEKVNILIELKIAGNKEKCNFNGEVNWEGDVENDEHFTGEMHYALKKRADEGNNACPDTCDINMYTDANWIDDLPEDEDNNE
;
A
#
# COMPACT_ATOMS: atom_id res chain seq x y z
N MET A 1 52.34 -1.91 30.25
CA MET A 1 51.91 -2.74 31.41
C MET A 1 51.87 -1.87 32.67
N LYS A 2 50.68 -1.42 33.10
CA LYS A 2 50.47 -0.83 34.42
C LYS A 2 49.08 -1.23 34.94
N LYS A 3 49.06 -1.47 36.25
CA LYS A 3 48.14 -2.31 37.02
C LYS A 3 46.77 -1.68 37.29
N VAL A 4 45.87 -2.61 37.57
CA VAL A 4 44.47 -2.55 38.00
C VAL A 4 44.29 -1.87 39.37
N MET A 5 43.04 -1.44 39.59
CA MET A 5 42.27 -1.49 40.85
C MET A 5 42.20 -0.22 41.73
N LYS A 6 40.95 0.27 41.90
CA LYS A 6 40.28 0.87 43.08
C LYS A 6 38.95 1.47 42.57
N GLY A 7 37.78 1.29 43.16
CA GLY A 7 37.33 0.60 44.37
C GLY A 7 35.81 0.78 44.47
N LEU A 8 35.13 -0.15 45.13
CA LEU A 8 33.71 -0.08 45.48
C LEU A 8 33.41 1.16 46.36
N GLY A 9 32.22 1.74 46.17
CA GLY A 9 31.64 2.74 47.05
C GLY A 9 30.13 2.84 46.88
N LEU A 10 29.41 1.94 47.55
CA LEU A 10 27.95 1.94 47.74
C LEU A 10 27.59 3.03 48.75
N ILE A 11 26.71 3.98 48.41
CA ILE A 11 26.01 4.82 49.39
C ILE A 11 24.56 5.00 48.96
N VAL A 12 23.67 4.44 49.77
CA VAL A 12 22.22 4.67 49.80
C VAL A 12 21.96 5.92 50.64
N PHE A 13 21.20 6.89 50.15
CA PHE A 13 20.55 7.90 50.99
C PHE A 13 19.07 7.99 50.64
N LEU A 14 18.27 7.43 51.55
CA LEU A 14 16.83 7.63 51.69
C LEU A 14 16.66 8.74 52.72
N THR A 15 16.07 9.88 52.34
CA THR A 15 15.44 10.80 53.29
C THR A 15 14.15 11.35 52.69
N VAL A 16 13.05 10.82 53.22
CA VAL A 16 11.71 11.40 53.20
C VAL A 16 11.68 12.55 54.20
N PHE A 17 11.18 13.72 53.80
CA PHE A 17 10.56 14.66 54.73
C PHE A 17 9.35 15.33 54.07
N SER A 18 8.18 14.97 54.60
CA SER A 18 6.90 15.61 54.38
C SER A 18 6.87 17.00 55.01
N ILE A 19 6.38 18.01 54.29
CA ILE A 19 5.90 19.27 54.87
C ILE A 19 4.48 19.54 54.37
N SER A 20 3.71 20.09 55.31
CA SER A 20 2.26 20.15 55.47
C SER A 20 1.46 20.98 54.47
N CYS A 21 0.16 20.67 54.43
CA CYS A 21 -0.94 21.41 53.83
C CYS A 21 -0.83 22.94 53.92
N GLY A 22 -1.00 23.58 52.76
CA GLY A 22 -1.47 24.95 52.63
C GLY A 22 -2.25 25.03 51.33
N ASP A 23 -3.56 25.25 51.43
CA ASP A 23 -4.46 25.48 50.30
C ASP A 23 -3.92 26.59 49.39
N VAL A 24 -3.55 26.22 48.17
CA VAL A 24 -3.57 27.14 47.04
C VAL A 24 -4.33 26.45 45.92
N ASN A 25 -5.56 26.91 45.77
CA ASN A 25 -6.48 26.55 44.72
C ASN A 25 -5.90 27.04 43.38
N LEU A 26 -5.19 26.17 42.66
CA LEU A 26 -4.89 26.32 41.25
C LEU A 26 -5.47 25.08 40.56
N GLY A 27 -6.69 25.23 40.06
CA GLY A 27 -7.27 24.31 39.10
C GLY A 27 -6.38 24.23 37.88
N VAL A 28 -5.53 23.22 37.85
CA VAL A 28 -4.91 22.70 36.65
C VAL A 28 -5.15 21.21 36.75
N ASP A 29 -6.12 20.74 35.98
CA ASP A 29 -6.35 19.33 35.72
C ASP A 29 -5.05 18.73 35.15
N LEU A 30 -4.19 18.24 36.04
CA LEU A 30 -3.05 17.40 35.72
C LEU A 30 -3.56 15.97 35.55
N PHE A 31 -4.43 15.77 34.56
CA PHE A 31 -4.40 14.50 33.86
C PHE A 31 -3.21 14.60 32.91
N PRO A 32 -2.18 13.75 33.03
CA PRO A 32 -1.37 13.50 31.85
C PRO A 32 -2.36 12.96 30.83
N SER A 33 -2.69 13.76 29.82
CA SER A 33 -3.29 13.25 28.60
C SER A 33 -2.42 12.07 28.21
N ALA A 34 -2.97 10.86 28.31
CA ALA A 34 -2.32 9.68 27.79
C ALA A 34 -1.82 10.07 26.40
N LEU A 35 -0.53 9.88 26.14
CA LEU A 35 -0.06 9.79 24.77
C LEU A 35 -0.91 8.67 24.20
N GLU A 36 -1.96 9.01 23.45
CA GLU A 36 -2.72 8.03 22.70
C GLU A 36 -1.68 7.35 21.82
N GLU A 37 -1.37 6.10 22.16
CA GLU A 37 -0.57 5.25 21.29
C GLU A 37 -1.19 5.38 19.92
N GLU A 38 -0.37 5.74 18.94
CA GLU A 38 -0.77 5.87 17.56
C GLU A 38 -1.14 4.47 17.06
N TYR A 39 -2.38 4.08 17.35
CA TYR A 39 -2.99 2.85 16.90
C TYR A 39 -3.29 3.01 15.43
N CYS A 40 -2.75 2.11 14.63
CA CYS A 40 -3.12 1.92 13.24
C CYS A 40 -3.59 0.48 13.08
N PRO A 41 -4.53 0.24 12.15
CA PRO A 41 -5.02 -1.11 11.90
C PRO A 41 -3.87 -2.02 11.47
N GLU A 42 -3.96 -3.28 11.90
CA GLU A 42 -3.04 -4.33 11.48
C GLU A 42 -3.46 -4.87 10.11
N MET A 43 -2.51 -4.93 9.18
CA MET A 43 -2.64 -5.48 7.84
C MET A 43 -1.29 -6.10 7.44
N GLU A 44 -1.12 -7.38 7.76
CA GLU A 44 0.10 -8.10 7.46
C GLU A 44 -0.23 -9.52 7.00
N GLY A 45 0.33 -9.92 5.86
CA GLY A 45 0.09 -11.25 5.31
C GLY A 45 -0.12 -11.25 3.81
N GLN A 46 -0.73 -12.33 3.33
CA GLN A 46 -1.03 -12.52 1.92
C GLN A 46 -2.53 -12.35 1.69
N TYR A 47 -2.86 -11.65 0.62
CA TYR A 47 -4.25 -11.34 0.29
C TYR A 47 -4.52 -11.60 -1.19
N LYS A 48 -5.73 -12.09 -1.47
CA LYS A 48 -6.31 -12.10 -2.81
C LYS A 48 -7.08 -10.80 -2.98
N VAL A 49 -6.68 -9.99 -3.96
CA VAL A 49 -7.33 -8.71 -4.28
C VAL A 49 -8.19 -8.89 -5.51
N ASP A 50 -9.50 -8.95 -5.30
CA ASP A 50 -10.47 -8.92 -6.39
C ASP A 50 -10.79 -7.47 -6.75
N LYS A 51 -10.84 -7.18 -8.05
CA LYS A 51 -10.98 -5.82 -8.58
C LYS A 51 -12.21 -5.71 -9.47
N THR A 52 -12.98 -4.65 -9.27
CA THR A 52 -14.14 -4.29 -10.10
C THR A 52 -13.88 -2.99 -10.82
N LEU A 53 -13.99 -2.99 -12.15
CA LEU A 53 -13.78 -1.79 -12.95
C LEU A 53 -14.91 -0.77 -12.71
N LEU A 54 -14.54 0.44 -12.24
CA LEU A 54 -15.48 1.54 -12.05
C LEU A 54 -15.50 2.46 -13.27
N SER A 55 -14.34 2.82 -13.79
CA SER A 55 -14.21 3.64 -15.00
C SER A 55 -12.94 3.33 -15.77
N PHE A 56 -13.01 3.51 -17.10
CA PHE A 56 -11.90 3.27 -18.01
C PHE A 56 -11.94 4.30 -19.13
N ASN A 57 -11.04 5.27 -19.08
CA ASN A 57 -11.00 6.36 -20.04
C ASN A 57 -9.59 6.52 -20.61
N CYS A 58 -9.43 6.19 -21.89
CA CYS A 58 -8.17 6.40 -22.59
C CYS A 58 -8.30 7.48 -23.65
N GLN A 59 -7.25 8.30 -23.79
CA GLN A 59 -7.22 9.40 -24.74
C GLN A 59 -6.04 9.28 -25.69
N LYS A 60 -6.24 9.74 -26.93
CA LYS A 60 -5.21 9.85 -27.95
C LYS A 60 -5.37 11.16 -28.69
N ASN A 61 -4.32 11.98 -28.69
CA ASN A 61 -4.34 13.36 -29.18
C ASN A 61 -5.53 14.15 -28.59
N GLY A 62 -5.83 13.95 -27.31
CA GLY A 62 -6.95 14.58 -26.59
C GLY A 62 -8.35 14.03 -26.90
N ASN A 63 -8.47 13.00 -27.74
CA ASN A 63 -9.76 12.39 -28.08
C ASN A 63 -9.93 11.04 -27.38
N ASN A 64 -11.14 10.75 -26.90
CA ASN A 64 -11.44 9.46 -26.27
C ASN A 64 -11.30 8.33 -27.28
N VAL A 65 -10.55 7.30 -26.90
CA VAL A 65 -10.38 6.06 -27.66
C VAL A 65 -11.40 5.05 -27.18
N LYS A 66 -12.14 4.44 -28.12
CA LYS A 66 -13.04 3.33 -27.78
C LYS A 66 -12.23 2.07 -27.51
N ILE A 67 -12.26 1.60 -26.27
CA ILE A 67 -11.63 0.35 -25.84
C ILE A 67 -12.71 -0.72 -25.72
N GLU A 68 -12.62 -1.76 -26.56
CA GLU A 68 -13.66 -2.80 -26.66
C GLU A 68 -13.56 -3.86 -25.56
N ASN A 69 -12.37 -4.04 -24.97
CA ASN A 69 -12.07 -5.08 -23.96
C ASN A 69 -11.75 -4.50 -22.58
N LYS A 70 -12.25 -3.30 -22.24
CA LYS A 70 -11.89 -2.58 -21.00
C LYS A 70 -12.00 -3.43 -19.72
N GLU A 71 -13.00 -4.31 -19.61
CA GLU A 71 -13.24 -5.20 -18.46
C GLU A 71 -12.15 -6.28 -18.28
N HIS A 72 -11.33 -6.52 -19.31
CA HIS A 72 -10.27 -7.54 -19.30
C HIS A 72 -8.89 -6.93 -19.63
N ALA A 73 -8.79 -5.60 -19.63
CA ALA A 73 -7.54 -4.91 -19.95
C ALA A 73 -6.54 -5.01 -18.78
N LEU A 74 -7.04 -5.02 -17.55
CA LEU A 74 -6.27 -5.24 -16.32
C LEU A 74 -6.75 -6.53 -15.63
N PRO A 75 -5.88 -7.19 -14.84
CA PRO A 75 -6.28 -8.36 -14.06
C PRO A 75 -7.34 -7.98 -13.03
N LEU A 76 -8.46 -8.71 -13.04
CA LEU A 76 -9.55 -8.55 -12.07
C LEU A 76 -9.29 -9.28 -10.74
N SER A 77 -8.21 -10.04 -10.64
CA SER A 77 -7.80 -10.73 -9.43
C SER A 77 -6.28 -10.83 -9.39
N THR A 78 -5.67 -10.45 -8.28
CA THR A 78 -4.22 -10.56 -8.06
C THR A 78 -3.92 -11.05 -6.65
N LEU A 79 -2.68 -11.52 -6.46
CA LEU A 79 -2.15 -11.85 -5.16
C LEU A 79 -1.20 -10.75 -4.72
N ILE A 80 -1.31 -10.35 -3.46
CA ILE A 80 -0.42 -9.38 -2.85
C ILE A 80 0.19 -9.93 -1.56
N GLN A 81 1.43 -9.51 -1.30
CA GLN A 81 2.07 -9.65 -0.01
C GLN A 81 2.12 -8.26 0.64
N VAL A 82 1.54 -8.16 1.83
CA VAL A 82 1.61 -6.96 2.68
C VAL A 82 2.62 -7.20 3.78
N SER A 83 3.45 -6.21 4.06
CA SER A 83 4.32 -6.14 5.24
C SER A 83 4.10 -4.79 5.91
N GLN A 84 4.05 -4.78 7.24
CA GLN A 84 3.78 -3.58 8.02
C GLN A 84 4.85 -3.36 9.10
N GLY A 85 5.13 -2.09 9.40
CA GLY A 85 6.14 -1.67 10.37
C GLY A 85 5.72 -0.39 11.05
N GLY A 86 5.08 -0.53 12.21
CA GLY A 86 4.26 0.54 12.77
C GLY A 86 3.10 0.83 11.82
N CYS A 87 2.90 2.09 11.45
CA CYS A 87 1.86 2.45 10.49
C CYS A 87 2.33 2.47 9.04
N ASN A 88 3.60 2.19 8.77
CA ASN A 88 4.08 2.13 7.38
C ASN A 88 3.73 0.77 6.77
N ILE A 89 3.26 0.81 5.53
CA ILE A 89 2.85 -0.37 4.76
C ILE A 89 3.72 -0.50 3.51
N TRP A 90 4.12 -1.74 3.22
CA TRP A 90 4.76 -2.16 1.99
C TRP A 90 3.92 -3.26 1.35
N VAL A 91 3.53 -3.08 0.08
CA VAL A 91 2.78 -4.09 -0.67
C VAL A 91 3.57 -4.51 -1.90
N SER A 92 3.66 -5.81 -2.15
CA SER A 92 4.13 -6.38 -3.41
C SER A 92 2.96 -7.06 -4.10
N GLU A 93 2.68 -6.69 -5.34
CA GLU A 93 1.65 -7.31 -6.17
C GLU A 93 2.29 -8.05 -7.35
N ASP A 94 1.95 -9.33 -7.49
CA ASP A 94 2.41 -10.17 -8.59
C ASP A 94 1.50 -9.98 -9.81
N THR A 95 2.09 -9.53 -10.93
CA THR A 95 1.39 -9.42 -12.20
C THR A 95 1.83 -10.52 -13.17
N TRP A 96 0.87 -11.17 -13.83
CA TRP A 96 1.09 -12.43 -14.57
C TRP A 96 1.95 -12.27 -15.83
N ASP A 97 1.96 -11.08 -16.43
CA ASP A 97 2.49 -10.89 -17.80
C ASP A 97 3.88 -10.26 -17.88
N ASN A 98 4.40 -9.64 -16.82
CA ASN A 98 5.68 -8.93 -16.88
C ASN A 98 6.80 -9.49 -15.99
N LYS A 99 6.56 -10.47 -15.11
CA LYS A 99 7.53 -10.87 -14.05
C LYS A 99 8.03 -9.67 -13.22
N GLU A 100 7.40 -8.52 -13.35
CA GLU A 100 7.71 -7.31 -12.61
C GLU A 100 6.63 -7.19 -11.54
N HIS A 101 7.11 -7.14 -10.29
CA HIS A 101 6.28 -6.94 -9.13
C HIS A 101 5.92 -5.46 -9.03
N LEU A 102 4.63 -5.13 -8.92
CA LEU A 102 4.22 -3.78 -8.59
C LEU A 102 4.42 -3.59 -7.08
N GLY A 103 5.38 -2.76 -6.70
CA GLY A 103 5.60 -2.38 -5.32
C GLY A 103 4.79 -1.15 -4.95
N PHE A 104 4.11 -1.16 -3.81
CA PHE A 104 3.44 0.01 -3.24
C PHE A 104 4.01 0.35 -1.87
N LEU A 105 3.99 1.63 -1.53
CA LEU A 105 4.40 2.19 -0.25
C LEU A 105 3.32 3.12 0.27
N GLY A 106 3.12 3.15 1.58
CA GLY A 106 2.20 4.09 2.19
C GLY A 106 2.03 3.89 3.68
N GLU A 107 0.87 4.29 4.18
CA GLU A 107 0.58 4.26 5.61
C GLU A 107 -0.87 3.88 5.92
N ALA A 108 -1.03 3.20 7.05
CA ALA A 108 -2.29 2.95 7.74
C ALA A 108 -2.56 4.14 8.68
N GLU A 109 -3.77 4.66 8.68
CA GLU A 109 -4.18 5.81 9.47
C GLU A 109 -5.01 5.35 10.69
N LYS A 110 -5.20 6.25 11.65
CA LYS A 110 -5.85 5.92 12.94
C LYS A 110 -7.35 5.64 12.83
N ASP A 111 -7.96 6.01 11.71
CA ASP A 111 -9.39 5.86 11.42
C ASP A 111 -9.68 4.59 10.63
N ASP A 112 -8.81 3.59 10.77
CA ASP A 112 -8.85 2.33 10.03
C ASP A 112 -8.75 2.52 8.50
N SER A 113 -8.24 3.66 8.02
CA SER A 113 -7.99 3.86 6.58
C SER A 113 -6.54 3.57 6.18
N PHE A 114 -6.28 3.42 4.90
CA PHE A 114 -4.93 3.31 4.35
C PHE A 114 -4.78 4.13 3.07
N LYS A 115 -3.54 4.56 2.80
CA LYS A 115 -3.16 5.21 1.53
C LYS A 115 -1.84 4.66 1.04
N LEU A 116 -1.84 4.06 -0.14
CA LEU A 116 -0.69 3.44 -0.80
C LEU A 116 -0.43 4.09 -2.16
N ARG A 117 0.83 4.10 -2.59
CA ARG A 117 1.26 4.61 -3.91
C ARG A 117 2.30 3.72 -4.54
N LEU A 118 2.26 3.62 -5.86
CA LEU A 118 3.24 2.87 -6.63
C LEU A 118 4.67 3.37 -6.37
N GLN A 119 5.59 2.44 -6.13
CA GLN A 119 7.00 2.72 -5.93
C GLN A 119 7.71 2.94 -7.27
N ASN A 120 8.47 4.03 -7.39
CA ASN A 120 9.21 4.39 -8.62
C ASN A 120 8.33 4.40 -9.90
N PRO A 121 7.21 5.17 -9.93
CA PRO A 121 6.24 5.17 -11.04
C PRO A 121 6.85 5.47 -12.42
N GLU A 122 7.99 6.16 -12.46
CA GLU A 122 8.73 6.48 -13.67
C GLU A 122 9.52 5.30 -14.27
N LYS A 123 9.75 4.23 -13.50
CA LYS A 123 10.52 3.05 -13.91
C LYS A 123 9.66 1.83 -14.21
N VAL A 124 8.45 1.77 -13.66
CA VAL A 124 7.53 0.64 -13.83
C VAL A 124 7.04 0.57 -15.27
N ASN A 125 7.03 -0.63 -15.86
CA ASN A 125 6.44 -0.89 -17.16
C ASN A 125 5.08 -1.59 -17.02
N ILE A 126 3.99 -0.84 -17.15
CA ILE A 126 2.63 -1.40 -17.12
C ILE A 126 2.22 -1.76 -18.55
N LEU A 127 2.24 -3.06 -18.87
CA LEU A 127 1.81 -3.59 -20.16
C LEU A 127 0.32 -3.91 -20.12
N ILE A 128 -0.45 -3.31 -21.04
CA ILE A 128 -1.90 -3.51 -21.16
C ILE A 128 -2.23 -3.97 -22.58
N GLU A 129 -3.00 -5.06 -22.72
CA GLU A 129 -3.57 -5.47 -24.01
C GLU A 129 -4.92 -4.78 -24.22
N LEU A 130 -4.99 -3.89 -25.22
CA LEU A 130 -6.16 -3.10 -25.56
C LEU A 130 -6.73 -3.51 -26.91
N LYS A 131 -8.04 -3.71 -26.99
CA LYS A 131 -8.75 -3.93 -28.25
C LYS A 131 -9.27 -2.60 -28.79
N ILE A 132 -8.56 -2.07 -29.79
CA ILE A 132 -8.77 -0.75 -30.39
C ILE A 132 -9.16 -0.95 -31.85
N ALA A 133 -10.35 -0.46 -32.22
CA ALA A 133 -10.89 -0.57 -33.59
C ALA A 133 -10.83 -2.02 -34.14
N GLY A 134 -11.19 -3.00 -33.30
CA GLY A 134 -11.15 -4.42 -33.63
C GLY A 134 -9.79 -5.13 -33.50
N ASN A 135 -8.67 -4.42 -33.38
CA ASN A 135 -7.33 -5.01 -33.27
C ASN A 135 -6.86 -5.08 -31.82
N LYS A 136 -6.12 -6.13 -31.46
CA LYS A 136 -5.44 -6.24 -30.16
C LYS A 136 -4.08 -5.58 -30.22
N GLU A 137 -3.87 -4.60 -29.36
CA GLU A 137 -2.66 -3.79 -29.27
C GLU A 137 -2.04 -3.98 -27.89
N LYS A 138 -0.75 -4.32 -27.84
CA LYS A 138 0.02 -4.31 -26.61
C LYS A 138 0.60 -2.92 -26.41
N CYS A 139 0.24 -2.28 -25.31
CA CYS A 139 0.59 -0.89 -25.02
C CYS A 139 1.32 -0.79 -23.68
N ASN A 140 2.49 -0.17 -23.70
CA ASN A 140 3.33 0.05 -22.53
C ASN A 140 3.14 1.46 -21.96
N PHE A 141 2.85 1.52 -20.67
CA PHE A 141 2.63 2.75 -19.93
C PHE A 141 3.60 2.85 -18.75
N ASN A 142 3.94 4.09 -18.40
CA ASN A 142 4.37 4.45 -17.06
C ASN A 142 3.20 5.19 -16.39
N GLY A 143 3.24 5.40 -15.08
CA GLY A 143 2.17 6.17 -14.45
C GLY A 143 2.16 6.04 -12.94
N GLU A 144 1.29 6.82 -12.33
CA GLU A 144 1.01 6.74 -10.91
C GLU A 144 -0.13 5.76 -10.68
N VAL A 145 -0.04 4.99 -9.61
CA VAL A 145 -1.15 4.20 -9.09
C VAL A 145 -1.30 4.58 -7.62
N ASN A 146 -2.46 5.12 -7.27
CA ASN A 146 -2.84 5.44 -5.90
C ASN A 146 -3.89 4.44 -5.46
N TRP A 147 -3.78 3.92 -4.25
CA TRP A 147 -4.73 2.99 -3.67
C TRP A 147 -5.09 3.46 -2.27
N GLU A 148 -6.35 3.84 -2.09
CA GLU A 148 -6.88 4.36 -0.83
C GLU A 148 -8.08 3.52 -0.41
N GLY A 149 -8.24 3.27 0.88
CA GLY A 149 -9.28 2.35 1.35
C GLY A 149 -9.39 2.25 2.86
N ASP A 150 -10.19 1.28 3.29
CA ASP A 150 -10.54 1.02 4.69
C ASP A 150 -10.13 -0.42 5.06
N VAL A 151 -9.61 -0.59 6.27
CA VAL A 151 -9.28 -1.87 6.90
C VAL A 151 -10.46 -2.29 7.78
N GLU A 152 -11.21 -3.29 7.33
CA GLU A 152 -12.37 -3.77 8.09
C GLU A 152 -11.92 -4.66 9.26
N ASN A 153 -10.83 -5.40 9.07
CA ASN A 153 -10.11 -6.19 10.06
C ASN A 153 -8.75 -6.63 9.47
N ASP A 154 -7.98 -7.38 10.24
CA ASP A 154 -6.69 -7.94 9.84
C ASP A 154 -6.78 -8.91 8.64
N GLU A 155 -7.95 -9.49 8.40
CA GLU A 155 -8.20 -10.43 7.31
C GLU A 155 -8.81 -9.78 6.05
N HIS A 156 -9.27 -8.52 6.13
CA HIS A 156 -10.08 -7.92 5.09
C HIS A 156 -9.96 -6.40 5.00
N PHE A 157 -9.69 -5.90 3.79
CA PHE A 157 -9.69 -4.48 3.48
C PHE A 157 -10.25 -4.18 2.10
N THR A 158 -10.86 -3.01 1.96
CA THR A 158 -11.51 -2.56 0.72
C THR A 158 -10.96 -1.21 0.30
N GLY A 159 -11.18 -0.80 -0.95
CA GLY A 159 -10.70 0.51 -1.40
C GLY A 159 -10.88 0.78 -2.89
N GLU A 160 -10.28 1.87 -3.33
CA GLU A 160 -10.23 2.29 -4.73
C GLU A 160 -8.78 2.42 -5.20
N MET A 161 -8.46 1.77 -6.32
CA MET A 161 -7.22 1.95 -7.07
C MET A 161 -7.45 2.88 -8.26
N HIS A 162 -6.70 3.97 -8.30
CA HIS A 162 -6.67 4.92 -9.42
C HIS A 162 -5.34 4.80 -10.18
N TYR A 163 -5.43 4.38 -11.44
CA TYR A 163 -4.30 4.34 -12.37
C TYR A 163 -4.32 5.58 -13.26
N ALA A 164 -3.31 6.43 -13.13
CA ALA A 164 -3.06 7.58 -13.99
C ALA A 164 -1.89 7.27 -14.94
N LEU A 165 -2.21 6.60 -16.05
CA LEU A 165 -1.24 6.02 -16.98
C LEU A 165 -0.93 6.97 -18.13
N LYS A 166 0.35 6.99 -18.52
CA LYS A 166 0.88 7.74 -19.65
C LYS A 166 1.73 6.84 -20.53
N LYS A 167 1.49 6.89 -21.83
CA LYS A 167 2.24 6.12 -22.83
C LYS A 167 3.72 6.45 -22.70
N ARG A 168 4.56 5.42 -22.72
CA ARG A 168 6.00 5.61 -22.65
C ARG A 168 6.53 6.29 -23.91
N ALA A 169 7.66 6.98 -23.76
CA ALA A 169 8.33 7.64 -24.89
C ALA A 169 8.92 6.64 -25.90
N ASP A 170 9.25 5.42 -25.46
CA ASP A 170 9.76 4.32 -26.29
C ASP A 170 8.67 3.38 -26.81
N GLU A 171 7.38 3.65 -26.52
CA GLU A 171 6.26 2.92 -27.10
C GLU A 171 6.09 3.31 -28.58
N GLY A 172 6.55 2.41 -29.47
CA GLY A 172 6.49 2.58 -30.92
C GLY A 172 5.13 2.28 -31.54
N ASN A 173 4.20 1.69 -30.80
CA ASN A 173 2.87 1.38 -31.29
C ASN A 173 1.99 2.64 -31.34
N ASN A 174 1.90 3.22 -32.53
CA ASN A 174 1.08 4.38 -32.80
C ASN A 174 -0.41 4.14 -32.56
N ALA A 175 -0.90 2.91 -32.45
CA ALA A 175 -2.31 2.63 -32.13
C ALA A 175 -2.65 2.99 -30.68
N CYS A 176 -1.68 2.82 -29.76
CA CYS A 176 -1.86 3.00 -28.33
C CYS A 176 -2.32 4.42 -27.95
N PRO A 177 -3.18 4.53 -26.93
CA PRO A 177 -3.58 5.83 -26.38
C PRO A 177 -2.39 6.51 -25.70
N ASP A 178 -2.43 7.84 -25.62
CA ASP A 178 -1.39 8.64 -24.97
C ASP A 178 -1.54 8.62 -23.45
N THR A 179 -2.77 8.53 -22.95
CA THR A 179 -3.09 8.41 -21.53
C THR A 179 -4.24 7.45 -21.31
N CYS A 180 -4.28 6.84 -20.12
CA CYS A 180 -5.42 6.09 -19.61
C CYS A 180 -5.63 6.43 -18.14
N ASP A 181 -6.85 6.81 -17.80
CA ASP A 181 -7.34 6.99 -16.44
C ASP A 181 -8.29 5.83 -16.13
N ILE A 182 -7.91 5.00 -15.16
CA ILE A 182 -8.63 3.76 -14.83
C ILE A 182 -8.89 3.77 -13.33
N ASN A 183 -10.14 3.59 -12.95
CA ASN A 183 -10.55 3.50 -11.54
C ASN A 183 -11.13 2.10 -11.31
N MET A 184 -10.67 1.46 -10.25
CA MET A 184 -11.12 0.13 -9.85
C MET A 184 -11.45 0.13 -8.37
N TYR A 185 -12.55 -0.52 -7.99
CA TYR A 185 -12.79 -0.90 -6.60
C TYR A 185 -12.03 -2.19 -6.30
N THR A 186 -11.55 -2.33 -5.07
CA THR A 186 -10.78 -3.48 -4.62
C THR A 186 -11.38 -4.08 -3.37
N ASP A 187 -11.36 -5.41 -3.30
CA ASP A 187 -11.80 -6.22 -2.17
C ASP A 187 -10.70 -7.26 -1.88
N ALA A 188 -9.95 -7.04 -0.81
CA ALA A 188 -8.76 -7.81 -0.46
C ALA A 188 -9.04 -8.74 0.71
N ASN A 189 -8.94 -10.04 0.49
CA ASN A 189 -9.25 -11.07 1.48
C ASN A 189 -8.00 -11.89 1.79
N TRP A 190 -7.74 -12.13 3.08
CA TRP A 190 -6.60 -12.89 3.55
C TRP A 190 -6.61 -14.34 3.05
N ILE A 191 -5.42 -14.90 2.90
CA ILE A 191 -5.20 -16.26 2.44
C ILE A 191 -4.44 -17.02 3.53
N ASP A 192 -5.10 -18.00 4.15
CA ASP A 192 -4.52 -18.91 5.15
C ASP A 192 -3.32 -19.70 4.59
N ASP A 193 -3.48 -20.28 3.40
CA ASP A 193 -2.50 -21.15 2.75
C ASP A 193 -2.47 -20.86 1.23
N LEU A 194 -1.29 -20.60 0.66
CA LEU A 194 -1.10 -20.72 -0.78
C LEU A 194 -1.38 -22.18 -1.17
N PRO A 195 -2.05 -22.47 -2.29
CA PRO A 195 -2.09 -23.84 -2.79
C PRO A 195 -0.63 -24.32 -2.90
N GLU A 196 -0.27 -25.33 -2.10
CA GLU A 196 1.01 -26.01 -2.26
C GLU A 196 1.10 -26.37 -3.74
N ASP A 197 2.19 -25.99 -4.41
CA ASP A 197 2.48 -26.47 -5.76
C ASP A 197 2.28 -27.99 -5.71
N GLU A 198 1.21 -28.49 -6.33
CA GLU A 198 1.06 -29.92 -6.50
C GLU A 198 2.29 -30.33 -7.31
N ASP A 199 3.26 -30.92 -6.61
CA ASP A 199 4.42 -31.57 -7.17
C ASP A 199 3.90 -32.44 -8.32
N ASN A 200 4.05 -31.95 -9.56
CA ASN A 200 3.85 -32.73 -10.77
C ASN A 200 4.99 -33.74 -10.86
N ASN A 201 5.00 -34.68 -9.91
CA ASN A 201 5.78 -35.89 -9.92
C ASN A 201 4.79 -37.04 -10.09
N GLU A 202 4.34 -37.24 -11.33
CA GLU A 202 4.18 -38.59 -11.93
C GLU A 202 4.06 -38.51 -13.46
#